data_AF-A0A7L1CXI6-F1
#
_entry.id   AF-A0A7L1CXI6-F1
#
_cell.length_a   1.000
_cell.length_b   1.000
_cell.length_c   1.000
_cell.angle_alpha   90.00
_cell.angle_beta   90.00
_cell.angle_gamma   90.00
#
_symmetry.space_group_name_H-M   'P 1'
#
loop_
_entity.id
_entity.type
_entity.pdbx_description
1 polymer ?
#
loop_
_entity_poly.entity_id
_entity_poly.type
_entity_poly.pdbx_seq_one_letter_code
_entity_poly.pdbx_strand_id
1 'polypeptide(L)'
;VTLDADTAHPRLEISADGRRVTDTGVIRDLPSNEKRLDSNLFVLAKEGYTSGRHYWEVYVGRRSSWALGIAHECVTCKGPLTLSPENGFWVIACADGKNYWAYTDPWTRLSVSEELQTVRIYLDITYMELTFFNAVKGTALHSFSIADGSSQEGKFIPFFSTGPAALIPDHSPLVIV
;
A
#
# COMPACT_ATOMS: atom_id res chain seq x y z
N VAL A 1 12.45 0.26 -4.57
CA VAL A 1 11.08 -0.27 -4.57
C VAL A 1 10.57 -0.28 -5.98
N THR A 2 10.20 -1.47 -6.47
CA THR A 2 9.66 -1.73 -7.80
C THR A 2 8.51 -2.70 -7.66
N LEU A 3 7.46 -2.49 -8.43
CA LEU A 3 6.22 -3.26 -8.35
C LEU A 3 6.39 -4.65 -8.97
N ASP A 4 5.77 -5.65 -8.35
CA ASP A 4 5.74 -7.02 -8.83
C ASP A 4 4.46 -7.29 -9.64
N ALA A 5 4.60 -7.37 -10.96
CA ALA A 5 3.49 -7.65 -11.88
C ALA A 5 2.83 -9.01 -11.65
N ASP A 6 3.54 -9.96 -11.04
CA ASP A 6 2.99 -11.28 -10.73
C ASP A 6 1.96 -11.21 -9.58
N THR A 7 2.06 -10.19 -8.72
CA THR A 7 1.14 -9.98 -7.59
C THR A 7 -0.04 -9.08 -7.94
N ALA A 8 0.08 -8.30 -9.02
CA ALA A 8 -0.90 -7.28 -9.37
C ALA A 8 -2.26 -7.87 -9.78
N HIS A 9 -3.32 -7.27 -9.26
CA HIS A 9 -4.67 -7.51 -9.74
C HIS A 9 -4.76 -7.29 -11.27
N PRO A 10 -5.46 -8.13 -12.07
CA PRO A 10 -5.45 -8.05 -13.54
C PRO A 10 -5.96 -6.74 -14.16
N ARG A 11 -6.68 -5.94 -13.38
CA ARG A 11 -7.15 -4.61 -13.76
C ARG A 11 -6.07 -3.52 -13.64
N LEU A 12 -4.99 -3.80 -12.92
CA LEU A 12 -3.86 -2.91 -12.74
C LEU A 12 -2.84 -3.09 -13.85
N GLU A 13 -2.33 -1.98 -14.35
CA GLU A 13 -1.20 -1.94 -15.27
C GLU A 13 0.00 -1.31 -14.59
N ILE A 14 1.15 -1.98 -14.72
CA ILE A 14 2.44 -1.50 -14.22
C ILE A 14 3.28 -0.99 -15.39
N SER A 15 3.96 0.15 -15.22
CA SER A 15 4.89 0.68 -16.22
C SER A 15 6.11 -0.22 -16.44
N ALA A 16 6.77 -0.06 -17.59
CA ALA A 16 7.95 -0.83 -17.94
C ALA A 16 9.11 -0.70 -16.93
N ASP A 17 9.24 0.44 -16.26
CA ASP A 17 10.24 0.68 -15.21
C ASP A 17 9.83 0.12 -13.84
N GLY A 18 8.62 -0.44 -13.71
CA GLY A 18 8.10 -1.00 -12.47
C GLY A 18 7.77 0.02 -11.39
N ARG A 19 7.70 1.32 -11.69
CA ARG A 19 7.50 2.38 -10.67
C ARG A 19 6.10 2.97 -10.66
N ARG A 20 5.30 2.73 -11.68
CA ARG A 20 3.95 3.29 -11.82
C ARG A 20 2.92 2.19 -11.86
N VAL A 21 1.80 2.38 -11.16
CA VAL A 21 0.61 1.53 -11.28
C VAL A 21 -0.63 2.37 -11.57
N THR A 22 -1.45 1.89 -12.51
CA THR A 22 -2.70 2.54 -12.94
C THR A 22 -3.85 1.53 -12.96
N ASP A 23 -5.03 1.93 -12.46
CA ASP A 23 -6.27 1.19 -12.71
C ASP A 23 -6.72 1.46 -14.16
N THR A 24 -6.73 0.41 -14.99
CA THR A 24 -7.09 0.51 -16.40
C THR A 24 -8.60 0.54 -16.65
N GLY A 25 -9.42 0.20 -15.65
CA GLY A 25 -10.86 0.06 -15.85
C GLY A 25 -11.29 -1.32 -16.39
N VAL A 26 -10.35 -2.16 -16.84
CA VAL A 26 -10.65 -3.41 -17.55
C VAL A 26 -9.85 -4.56 -16.95
N ILE A 27 -10.53 -5.66 -16.60
CA ILE A 27 -9.85 -6.89 -16.15
C ILE A 27 -9.20 -7.53 -17.38
N ARG A 28 -7.88 -7.62 -17.37
CA ARG A 28 -7.12 -8.26 -18.45
C ARG A 28 -7.09 -9.76 -18.27
N ASP A 29 -7.12 -10.49 -19.38
CA ASP A 29 -6.87 -11.93 -19.36
C ASP A 29 -5.36 -12.17 -19.16
N LEU A 30 -5.01 -12.68 -17.99
CA LEU A 30 -3.64 -12.96 -17.59
C LEU A 30 -3.57 -14.39 -17.05
N PRO A 31 -2.45 -15.09 -17.24
CA PRO A 31 -2.30 -16.44 -16.71
C PRO A 31 -2.55 -16.47 -15.20
N SER A 32 -3.28 -17.49 -14.77
CA SER A 32 -3.53 -17.75 -13.35
C SER A 32 -2.19 -17.92 -12.63
N ASN A 33 -2.04 -17.25 -11.50
CA ASN A 33 -0.84 -17.26 -10.68
C ASN A 33 -1.26 -17.31 -9.21
N GLU A 34 -0.67 -18.20 -8.43
CA GLU A 34 -0.96 -18.35 -7.00
C GLU A 34 -0.64 -17.09 -6.18
N LYS A 35 0.25 -16.23 -6.69
CA LYS A 35 0.64 -14.96 -6.04
C LYS A 35 -0.29 -13.80 -6.35
N ARG A 36 -1.25 -13.97 -7.28
CA ARG A 36 -2.08 -12.87 -7.78
C ARG A 36 -3.14 -12.47 -6.77
N LEU A 37 -3.31 -11.17 -6.58
CA LEU A 37 -4.30 -10.60 -5.67
C LEU A 37 -5.61 -10.33 -6.42
N ASP A 38 -6.54 -11.28 -6.37
CA ASP A 38 -7.76 -11.23 -7.20
C ASP A 38 -8.95 -10.52 -6.55
N SER A 39 -8.92 -10.31 -5.21
CA SER A 39 -10.08 -9.77 -4.49
C SER A 39 -10.12 -8.24 -4.40
N ASN A 40 -8.97 -7.58 -4.49
CA ASN A 40 -8.85 -6.13 -4.36
C ASN A 40 -7.78 -5.60 -5.32
N LEU A 41 -7.85 -4.31 -5.69
CA LEU A 41 -6.90 -3.65 -6.60
C LEU A 41 -5.54 -3.39 -5.94
N PHE A 42 -4.86 -4.47 -5.58
CA PHE A 42 -3.60 -4.47 -4.82
C PHE A 42 -2.43 -4.90 -5.70
N VAL A 43 -1.23 -4.47 -5.29
CA VAL A 43 0.05 -4.89 -5.84
C VAL A 43 1.11 -4.79 -4.76
N LEU A 44 2.03 -5.76 -4.73
CA LEU A 44 3.18 -5.77 -3.84
C LEU A 44 4.44 -5.37 -4.60
N ALA A 45 5.48 -4.96 -3.86
CA ALA A 45 6.80 -4.80 -4.43
C ALA A 45 7.53 -6.14 -4.62
N LYS A 46 8.53 -6.15 -5.51
CA LYS A 46 9.48 -7.26 -5.68
C LYS A 46 10.43 -7.36 -4.48
N GLU A 47 10.83 -6.21 -3.97
CA GLU A 47 11.67 -6.12 -2.78
C GLU A 47 10.86 -6.44 -1.52
N GLY A 48 11.52 -7.04 -0.55
CA GLY A 48 11.02 -7.13 0.81
C GLY A 48 12.20 -7.14 1.78
N TYR A 49 11.92 -6.72 3.00
CA TYR A 49 12.94 -6.36 3.97
C TYR A 49 12.80 -7.19 5.24
N THR A 50 13.91 -7.73 5.72
CA THR A 50 13.99 -8.55 6.94
C THR A 50 14.78 -7.86 8.06
N SER A 51 15.50 -6.79 7.76
CA SER A 51 16.29 -6.02 8.73
C SER A 51 16.62 -4.62 8.22
N GLY A 52 17.05 -3.74 9.12
CA GLY A 52 17.54 -2.40 8.80
C GLY A 52 16.43 -1.35 8.67
N ARG A 53 16.80 -0.21 8.07
CA ARG A 53 15.96 0.96 7.87
C ARG A 53 15.77 1.22 6.39
N HIS A 54 14.51 1.35 5.97
CA HIS A 54 14.13 1.49 4.57
C HIS A 54 13.16 2.66 4.43
N TYR A 55 13.24 3.37 3.31
CA TYR A 55 12.26 4.39 3.00
C TYR A 55 11.97 4.44 1.51
N TRP A 56 10.75 4.85 1.19
CA TRP A 56 10.34 5.16 -0.18
C TRP A 56 9.24 6.21 -0.17
N GLU A 57 9.08 6.89 -1.29
CA GLU A 57 8.05 7.90 -1.48
C GLU A 57 7.09 7.46 -2.58
N VAL A 58 5.81 7.77 -2.38
CA VAL A 58 4.76 7.48 -3.34
C VAL A 58 4.00 8.75 -3.63
N TYR A 59 4.09 9.20 -4.87
CA TYR A 59 3.25 10.25 -5.41
C TYR A 59 1.85 9.68 -5.65
N VAL A 60 0.87 10.22 -4.92
CA VAL A 60 -0.56 9.87 -5.02
C VAL A 60 -1.34 10.91 -5.84
N GLY A 61 -0.73 12.08 -6.09
CA GLY A 61 -1.26 13.13 -6.94
C GLY A 61 -2.66 13.59 -6.54
N ARG A 62 -3.59 13.55 -7.49
CA ARG A 62 -5.01 13.91 -7.28
C ARG A 62 -5.91 12.69 -7.17
N ARG A 63 -5.33 11.51 -6.96
CA ARG A 63 -6.10 10.28 -6.88
C ARG A 63 -7.00 10.33 -5.65
N SER A 64 -8.29 10.08 -5.85
CA SER A 64 -9.30 10.19 -4.79
C SER A 64 -9.31 9.02 -3.80
N SER A 65 -8.84 7.85 -4.22
CA SER A 65 -8.75 6.68 -3.35
C SER A 65 -7.45 5.93 -3.54
N TRP A 66 -6.79 5.56 -2.45
CA TRP A 66 -5.54 4.79 -2.47
C TRP A 66 -5.29 4.19 -1.09
N ALA A 67 -4.46 3.13 -1.03
CA ALA A 67 -3.92 2.62 0.22
C ALA A 67 -2.44 2.26 0.05
N LEU A 68 -1.62 2.59 1.04
CA LEU A 68 -0.17 2.46 1.01
C LEU A 68 0.35 1.93 2.35
N GLY A 69 1.37 1.08 2.30
CA GLY A 69 2.01 0.59 3.52
C GLY A 69 2.92 -0.59 3.28
N ILE A 70 2.88 -1.55 4.19
CA ILE A 70 3.58 -2.84 4.07
C ILE A 70 2.63 -3.99 4.38
N ALA A 71 2.97 -5.16 3.83
CA ALA A 71 2.39 -6.45 4.15
C ALA A 71 3.48 -7.40 4.66
N HIS A 72 3.14 -8.33 5.53
CA HIS A 72 4.01 -9.45 5.90
C HIS A 72 3.97 -10.54 4.82
N GLU A 73 5.06 -11.29 4.61
CA GLU A 73 5.14 -12.28 3.54
C GLU A 73 4.23 -13.51 3.72
N CYS A 74 3.82 -13.81 4.95
CA CYS A 74 2.94 -14.93 5.26
C CYS A 74 1.46 -14.62 5.03
N VAL A 75 1.13 -13.42 4.56
CA VAL A 75 -0.26 -13.03 4.37
C VAL A 75 -0.89 -13.79 3.22
N THR A 76 -1.87 -14.62 3.53
CA THR A 76 -2.67 -15.33 2.54
C THR A 76 -3.76 -14.42 1.99
N CYS A 77 -3.74 -14.19 0.68
CA CYS A 77 -4.67 -13.30 0.00
C CYS A 77 -5.90 -14.02 -0.59
N LYS A 78 -6.25 -15.19 -0.05
CA LYS A 78 -7.41 -15.98 -0.48
C LYS A 78 -8.64 -15.57 0.32
N GLY A 79 -9.60 -14.89 -0.32
CA GLY A 79 -10.87 -14.49 0.28
C GLY A 79 -10.99 -13.00 0.60
N PRO A 80 -12.07 -12.56 1.28
CA PRO A 80 -12.26 -11.17 1.64
C PRO A 80 -11.15 -10.72 2.60
N LEU A 81 -10.25 -9.89 2.08
CA LEU A 81 -9.04 -9.45 2.78
C LEU A 81 -9.37 -8.21 3.61
N THR A 82 -9.28 -8.34 4.93
CA THR A 82 -9.37 -7.21 5.86
C THR A 82 -7.98 -6.68 6.14
N LEU A 83 -7.71 -5.43 5.76
CA LEU A 83 -6.46 -4.75 6.08
C LEU A 83 -6.43 -4.43 7.58
N SER A 84 -5.52 -5.06 8.32
CA SER A 84 -5.22 -4.76 9.72
C SER A 84 -3.86 -5.33 10.12
N PRO A 85 -3.22 -4.79 11.19
CA PRO A 85 -1.99 -5.35 11.74
C PRO A 85 -2.10 -6.83 12.12
N GLU A 86 -3.25 -7.26 12.66
CA GLU A 86 -3.49 -8.67 13.01
C GLU A 86 -3.41 -9.60 11.79
N ASN A 87 -3.84 -9.11 10.63
CA ASN A 87 -3.76 -9.80 9.34
C ASN A 87 -2.45 -9.52 8.59
N GLY A 88 -1.45 -8.92 9.25
CA GLY A 88 -0.13 -8.66 8.67
C GLY A 88 -0.08 -7.46 7.71
N PHE A 89 -0.98 -6.49 7.85
CA PHE A 89 -0.95 -5.24 7.07
C PHE A 89 -0.82 -4.01 7.97
N TRP A 90 0.12 -3.13 7.63
CA TRP A 90 0.25 -1.82 8.27
C TRP A 90 0.14 -0.75 7.20
N VAL A 91 -1.07 -0.22 7.07
CA VAL A 91 -1.50 0.54 5.89
C VAL A 91 -2.26 1.79 6.31
N ILE A 92 -1.98 2.89 5.62
CA ILE A 92 -2.85 4.06 5.61
C ILE A 92 -3.57 4.17 4.27
N ALA A 93 -4.75 4.77 4.26
CA ALA A 93 -5.57 4.93 3.07
C ALA A 93 -6.19 6.32 2.99
N CYS A 94 -6.49 6.73 1.76
CA CYS A 94 -7.36 7.84 1.45
C CYS A 94 -8.64 7.32 0.79
N ALA A 95 -9.77 7.90 1.17
CA ALA A 95 -11.07 7.70 0.55
C ALA A 95 -11.69 9.07 0.22
N ASP A 96 -12.34 9.14 -0.94
CA ASP A 96 -13.05 10.34 -1.44
C ASP A 96 -12.17 11.61 -1.50
N GLY A 97 -10.85 11.47 -1.61
CA GLY A 97 -9.85 12.54 -1.70
C GLY A 97 -9.60 13.31 -0.41
N LYS A 98 -10.39 13.06 0.65
CA LYS A 98 -10.40 13.89 1.87
C LYS A 98 -10.43 13.11 3.18
N ASN A 99 -10.82 11.84 3.15
CA ASN A 99 -10.91 11.01 4.35
C ASN A 99 -9.68 10.12 4.43
N TYR A 100 -8.84 10.36 5.43
CA TYR A 100 -7.60 9.60 5.64
C TYR A 100 -7.74 8.70 6.86
N TRP A 101 -7.26 7.47 6.73
CA TRP A 101 -7.41 6.43 7.74
C TRP A 101 -6.11 5.64 7.88
N ALA A 102 -5.80 5.24 9.11
CA ALA A 102 -4.89 4.15 9.40
C ALA A 102 -5.74 2.91 9.70
N TYR A 103 -5.45 1.80 9.04
CA TYR A 103 -6.17 0.53 9.23
C TYR A 103 -5.69 -0.20 10.48
N THR A 104 -5.77 0.45 11.64
CA THR A 104 -5.69 -0.17 12.97
C THR A 104 -6.96 -0.94 13.30
N ASP A 105 -7.02 -1.69 14.40
CA ASP A 105 -8.30 -2.24 14.90
C ASP A 105 -8.66 -1.61 16.26
N PRO A 106 -9.70 -0.76 16.35
CA PRO A 106 -10.53 -0.24 15.25
C PRO A 106 -9.78 0.78 14.37
N TRP A 107 -10.33 1.10 13.18
CA TRP A 107 -9.72 2.05 12.24
C TRP A 107 -9.52 3.44 12.87
N THR A 108 -8.32 4.01 12.72
CA THR A 108 -7.97 5.33 13.26
C THR A 108 -8.09 6.38 12.17
N ARG A 109 -8.88 7.44 12.40
CA ARG A 109 -8.98 8.57 11.47
C ARG A 109 -7.74 9.46 11.58
N LEU A 110 -7.16 9.83 10.44
CA LEU A 110 -6.00 10.72 10.39
C LEU A 110 -6.43 12.17 10.15
N SER A 111 -5.91 13.08 10.97
CA SER A 111 -6.13 14.52 10.82
C SER A 111 -5.11 15.11 9.85
N VAL A 112 -5.46 15.15 8.57
CA VAL A 112 -4.64 15.75 7.52
C VAL A 112 -5.22 17.12 7.15
N SER A 113 -4.43 18.18 7.26
CA SER A 113 -4.89 19.56 7.07
C SER A 113 -5.02 19.98 5.60
N GLU A 114 -4.33 19.31 4.69
CA GLU A 114 -4.25 19.61 3.26
C GLU A 114 -4.26 18.30 2.46
N GLU A 115 -4.56 18.36 1.16
CA GLU A 115 -4.49 17.17 0.30
C GLU A 115 -3.06 16.62 0.20
N LEU A 116 -2.90 15.32 0.44
CA LEU A 116 -1.59 14.66 0.31
C LEU A 116 -1.26 14.46 -1.17
N GLN A 117 -0.11 14.98 -1.61
CA GLN A 117 0.42 14.76 -2.95
C GLN A 117 1.45 13.61 -2.99
N THR A 118 2.29 13.54 -1.96
CA THR A 118 3.33 12.53 -1.82
C THR A 118 3.38 12.03 -0.38
N VAL A 119 3.34 10.72 -0.21
CA VAL A 119 3.47 10.04 1.08
C VAL A 119 4.86 9.43 1.16
N ARG A 120 5.61 9.76 2.20
CA ARG A 120 6.86 9.06 2.53
C ARG A 120 6.55 7.97 3.54
N ILE A 121 7.11 6.80 3.30
CA ILE A 121 6.98 5.63 4.16
C ILE A 121 8.36 5.28 4.67
N TYR A 122 8.49 5.18 5.99
CA TYR A 122 9.74 4.89 6.67
C TYR A 122 9.55 3.65 7.55
N LEU A 123 10.30 2.59 7.24
CA LEU A 123 10.28 1.32 7.94
C LEU A 123 11.59 1.16 8.72
N ASP A 124 11.50 1.06 10.04
CA ASP A 124 12.61 0.74 10.93
C ASP A 124 12.38 -0.64 11.55
N ILE A 125 12.97 -1.68 10.96
CA ILE A 125 12.81 -3.06 11.43
C ILE A 125 13.57 -3.28 12.74
N THR A 126 14.62 -2.49 13.01
CA THR A 126 15.37 -2.57 14.27
C THR A 126 14.48 -2.20 15.46
N TYR A 127 13.59 -1.23 15.27
CA TYR A 127 12.63 -0.80 16.29
C TYR A 127 11.20 -1.29 16.03
N MET A 128 10.99 -2.13 15.02
CA MET A 128 9.68 -2.61 14.60
C MET A 128 8.66 -1.47 14.44
N GLU A 129 9.06 -0.39 13.78
CA GLU A 129 8.24 0.81 13.60
C GLU A 129 8.03 1.10 12.11
N LEU A 130 6.79 1.46 11.75
CA LEU A 130 6.44 1.99 10.43
C LEU A 130 5.83 3.36 10.58
N THR A 131 6.47 4.38 10.01
CA THR A 131 5.99 5.76 10.07
C THR A 131 5.66 6.29 8.68
N PHE A 132 4.52 6.96 8.58
CA PHE A 132 4.05 7.65 7.40
C PHE A 132 4.21 9.15 7.58
N PHE A 133 4.67 9.84 6.54
CA PHE A 133 4.84 11.29 6.55
C PHE A 133 4.21 11.92 5.31
N ASN A 134 3.73 13.15 5.47
CA ASN A 134 3.56 14.05 4.34
C ASN A 134 4.96 14.42 3.84
N ALA A 135 5.36 13.92 2.68
CA ALA A 135 6.73 14.11 2.19
C ALA A 135 7.06 15.59 1.90
N VAL A 136 6.05 16.39 1.54
CA VAL A 136 6.21 17.81 1.19
C VAL A 136 6.38 18.67 2.44
N LYS A 137 5.58 18.43 3.48
CA LYS A 137 5.62 19.22 4.73
C LYS A 137 6.59 18.65 5.76
N GLY A 138 7.00 17.39 5.62
CA GLY A 138 7.82 16.67 6.60
C GLY A 138 7.07 16.29 7.88
N THR A 139 5.75 16.46 7.93
CA THR A 139 4.94 16.16 9.12
C THR A 139 4.57 14.68 9.18
N ALA A 140 4.68 14.07 10.36
CA ALA A 140 4.20 12.71 10.58
C ALA A 140 2.67 12.64 10.44
N LEU A 141 2.20 11.61 9.76
CA LEU A 141 0.78 11.30 9.57
C LEU A 141 0.33 10.25 10.58
N HIS A 142 1.12 9.18 10.71
CA HIS A 142 0.83 8.07 11.61
C HIS A 142 2.08 7.19 11.82
N SER A 143 2.21 6.56 12.98
CA SER A 143 3.20 5.52 13.26
C SER A 143 2.48 4.26 13.73
N PHE A 144 2.87 3.11 13.19
CA PHE A 144 2.49 1.80 13.71
C PHE A 144 3.65 1.17 14.48
N SER A 145 3.32 0.53 15.60
CA SER A 145 4.12 -0.54 16.17
C SER A 145 3.85 -1.83 15.39
N ILE A 146 4.89 -2.41 14.80
CA ILE A 146 4.87 -3.71 14.12
C ILE A 146 5.08 -4.84 15.13
N ALA A 147 5.67 -4.52 16.29
CA ALA A 147 5.99 -5.49 17.33
C ALA A 147 4.75 -6.25 17.86
N ASP A 148 3.58 -5.63 17.79
CA ASP A 148 2.31 -6.18 18.25
C ASP A 148 1.63 -7.08 17.19
N GLY A 149 2.24 -7.25 16.02
CA GLY A 149 1.77 -8.13 14.95
C GLY A 149 2.07 -9.61 15.21
N SER A 150 1.24 -10.49 14.65
CA SER A 150 1.27 -11.95 14.88
C SER A 150 2.51 -12.68 14.35
N SER A 151 3.44 -12.02 13.65
CA SER A 151 4.68 -12.61 13.16
C SER A 151 5.80 -11.56 13.00
N GLN A 152 6.71 -11.52 13.97
CA GLN A 152 7.92 -10.66 13.94
C GLN A 152 9.03 -11.24 13.05
N GLU A 153 9.00 -12.55 12.82
CA GLU A 153 9.91 -13.23 11.91
C GLU A 153 9.36 -13.19 10.49
N GLY A 154 10.23 -12.91 9.52
CA GLY A 154 9.88 -12.89 8.11
C GLY A 154 10.15 -11.55 7.45
N LYS A 155 9.62 -11.41 6.24
CA LYS A 155 9.89 -10.30 5.34
C LYS A 155 8.70 -9.35 5.25
N PHE A 156 8.97 -8.06 5.41
CA PHE A 156 8.02 -6.98 5.17
C PHE A 156 8.12 -6.48 3.74
N ILE A 157 7.00 -6.47 3.02
CA ILE A 157 6.93 -6.18 1.59
C ILE A 157 6.13 -4.88 1.41
N PRO A 158 6.66 -3.87 0.71
CA PRO A 158 5.89 -2.68 0.36
C PRO A 158 4.59 -3.03 -0.37
N PHE A 159 3.51 -2.40 0.07
CA PHE A 159 2.14 -2.65 -0.36
C PHE A 159 1.54 -1.38 -0.97
N PHE A 160 0.84 -1.56 -2.10
CA PHE A 160 0.18 -0.48 -2.83
C PHE A 160 -1.20 -0.90 -3.29
N SER A 161 -2.13 0.04 -3.26
CA SER A 161 -3.49 -0.14 -3.74
C SER A 161 -4.01 1.14 -4.38
N THR A 162 -4.64 1.00 -5.53
CA THR A 162 -5.34 2.10 -6.20
C THR A 162 -6.72 2.38 -5.59
N GLY A 163 -7.05 1.79 -4.43
CA GLY A 163 -8.37 1.91 -3.81
C GLY A 163 -9.39 0.92 -4.37
N PRO A 164 -10.66 1.02 -3.94
CA PRO A 164 -11.71 0.13 -4.43
C PRO A 164 -12.00 0.37 -5.92
N ALA A 165 -12.47 -0.67 -6.62
CA ALA A 165 -12.96 -0.52 -7.98
C ALA A 165 -14.20 0.38 -7.99
N ALA A 166 -14.11 1.51 -8.69
CA ALA A 166 -15.22 2.44 -8.86
C ALA A 166 -15.90 2.26 -10.23
N LEU A 167 -17.16 2.68 -10.33
CA LEU A 167 -17.92 2.68 -11.59
C LEU A 167 -17.23 3.55 -12.66
N ILE A 168 -16.70 4.70 -12.24
CA ILE A 168 -15.85 5.57 -13.04
C ILE A 168 -14.43 5.38 -12.53
N PRO A 169 -13.53 4.74 -13.31
CA PRO A 169 -12.17 4.51 -12.88
C PRO A 169 -11.41 5.83 -12.76
N ASP A 170 -10.72 6.01 -11.64
CA ASP A 170 -9.69 7.03 -11.53
C ASP A 170 -8.42 6.49 -12.20
N HIS A 171 -8.03 7.06 -13.34
CA HIS A 171 -6.83 6.65 -14.08
C HIS A 171 -5.54 7.31 -13.56
N SER A 172 -5.63 8.17 -12.53
CA SER A 172 -4.46 8.81 -11.93
C SER A 172 -3.54 7.75 -11.32
N PRO A 173 -2.27 7.66 -11.75
CA PRO A 173 -1.39 6.61 -11.28
C PRO A 173 -0.94 6.83 -9.83
N LEU A 174 -0.54 5.73 -9.18
CA LEU A 174 0.43 5.82 -8.08
C LEU A 174 1.84 5.71 -8.68
N VAL A 175 2.77 6.55 -8.23
CA VAL A 175 4.15 6.58 -8.74
C VAL A 175 5.12 6.50 -7.57
N ILE A 176 6.01 5.51 -7.58
CA ILE A 176 7.13 5.41 -6.67
C ILE A 176 8.23 6.37 -7.14
N VAL A 177 8.63 7.30 -6.27
CA VAL A 177 9.59 8.38 -6.58
C VAL A 177 11.01 7.98 -6.18
#